data_AF-A0A951C893-F1
#
_entry.id   AF-A0A951C893-F1
#
_cell.length_a   1.000
_cell.length_b   1.000
_cell.length_c   1.000
_cell.angle_alpha   90.00
_cell.angle_beta   90.00
_cell.angle_gamma   90.00
#
_symmetry.space_group_name_H-M   'P 1'
#
loop_
_entity.id
_entity.type
_entity.pdbx_description
1 polymer ?
#
loop_
_entity_poly.entity_id
_entity_poly.type
_entity_poly.pdbx_seq_one_letter_code
_entity_poly.pdbx_strand_id
1 'polypeptide(L)'
;MLGRTWLLLVALAAVALVPHGVAAAPAPPQAVIIAGYSGDAAEPFLSRDGRWLFFNSGYAAGTNTDLFAAERVDDLHFVFRGPVAGANSSDLDAVASTDVRGEFFFISPRSYDKTQSTVYRGTLSPTGASLADVAVVPGLQASGPAKVVFDAEVSPDGNWLLFAEGQYVPYNPLAIPATADLQLARRGGAGFVRDPSGSALFANVNSPALEYAPALSPDGLTLSFTRLSAGPAADPQIFLATRPNLRS
;
A
#
# COMPACT_ATOMS: atom_id res chain seq x y z
N MET A 1 -42.09 70.18 -13.58
CA MET A 1 -40.91 69.73 -12.80
C MET A 1 -40.82 68.22 -12.91
N LEU A 2 -39.65 67.71 -13.29
CA LEU A 2 -39.44 66.38 -13.87
C LEU A 2 -39.68 65.22 -12.88
N GLY A 3 -40.37 64.18 -13.36
CA GLY A 3 -40.49 62.89 -12.69
C GLY A 3 -39.20 62.07 -12.84
N ARG A 4 -38.75 61.45 -11.75
CA ARG A 4 -37.58 60.54 -11.72
C ARG A 4 -38.06 59.10 -11.83
N THR A 5 -37.88 58.52 -13.01
CA THR A 5 -38.01 57.07 -13.25
C THR A 5 -36.74 56.38 -12.76
N TRP A 6 -36.87 55.39 -11.88
CA TRP A 6 -35.76 54.51 -11.49
C TRP A 6 -35.71 53.33 -12.48
N LEU A 7 -34.61 53.21 -13.22
CA LEU A 7 -34.30 52.02 -14.01
C LEU A 7 -33.51 51.04 -13.12
N LEU A 8 -34.12 49.90 -12.78
CA LEU A 8 -33.38 48.75 -12.26
C LEU A 8 -32.61 48.09 -13.41
N LEU A 9 -31.28 48.17 -13.35
CA LEU A 9 -30.38 47.35 -14.16
C LEU A 9 -30.25 45.97 -13.50
N VAL A 10 -30.89 44.96 -14.08
CA VAL A 10 -30.59 43.56 -13.75
C VAL A 10 -29.33 43.17 -14.52
N ALA A 11 -28.20 43.08 -13.81
CA ALA A 11 -26.97 42.52 -14.37
C ALA A 11 -27.11 40.99 -14.44
N LEU A 12 -27.32 40.44 -15.64
CA LEU A 12 -27.09 39.02 -15.88
C LEU A 12 -25.58 38.77 -15.79
N ALA A 13 -25.12 38.17 -14.70
CA ALA A 13 -23.79 37.60 -14.63
C ALA A 13 -23.77 36.33 -15.49
N ALA A 14 -23.23 36.43 -16.71
CA ALA A 14 -22.90 35.25 -17.50
C ALA A 14 -21.79 34.49 -16.76
N VAL A 15 -22.14 33.37 -16.13
CA VAL A 15 -21.16 32.39 -15.66
C VAL A 15 -20.50 31.81 -16.91
N ALA A 16 -19.30 32.26 -17.22
CA ALA A 16 -18.48 31.59 -18.22
C ALA A 16 -18.18 30.18 -17.68
N LEU A 17 -18.74 29.16 -18.33
CA LEU A 17 -18.23 27.80 -18.19
C LEU A 17 -16.77 27.85 -18.65
N VAL A 18 -15.83 27.82 -17.70
CA VAL A 18 -14.44 27.52 -18.01
C VAL A 18 -14.46 26.08 -18.53
N PRO A 19 -14.10 25.83 -19.81
CA PRO A 19 -13.96 24.47 -20.27
C PRO A 19 -12.88 23.83 -19.41
N HIS A 20 -13.23 22.79 -18.65
CA HIS A 20 -12.22 21.95 -18.05
C HIS A 20 -11.50 21.28 -19.22
N GLY A 21 -10.34 21.84 -19.58
CA GLY A 21 -9.46 21.26 -20.58
C GLY A 21 -9.27 19.79 -20.22
N VAL A 22 -9.47 18.91 -21.19
CA VAL A 22 -9.20 17.48 -21.03
C VAL A 22 -7.76 17.39 -20.53
N ALA A 23 -7.57 16.90 -19.32
CA ALA A 23 -6.24 16.68 -18.77
C ALA A 23 -5.46 15.83 -19.78
N ALA A 24 -4.25 16.28 -20.14
CA ALA A 24 -3.40 15.52 -21.04
C ALA A 24 -3.25 14.09 -20.50
N ALA A 25 -3.28 13.10 -21.39
CA ALA A 25 -3.04 11.72 -21.01
C ALA A 25 -1.67 11.63 -20.27
N PRO A 26 -1.55 10.76 -19.26
CA PRO A 26 -0.27 10.51 -18.63
C PRO A 26 0.78 10.10 -19.67
N ALA A 27 2.04 10.47 -19.44
CA ALA A 27 3.14 9.95 -20.23
C ALA A 27 3.18 8.41 -20.14
N PRO A 28 3.71 7.70 -21.16
CA PRO A 28 3.91 6.25 -21.08
C PRO A 28 4.73 5.86 -19.84
N PRO A 29 4.45 4.70 -19.22
CA PRO A 29 5.22 4.24 -18.06
C PRO A 29 6.69 4.02 -18.44
N GLN A 30 7.58 4.37 -17.52
CA GLN A 30 9.03 4.22 -17.68
C GLN A 30 9.56 3.21 -16.65
N ALA A 31 10.50 2.37 -17.08
CA ALA A 31 11.15 1.41 -16.19
C ALA A 31 12.09 2.12 -15.22
N VAL A 32 12.10 1.67 -13.97
CA VAL A 32 13.08 2.07 -12.96
C VAL A 32 14.36 1.27 -13.15
N ILE A 33 15.52 1.93 -13.01
CA ILE A 33 16.84 1.32 -13.09
C ILE A 33 17.44 1.26 -11.68
N ILE A 34 17.83 0.06 -11.25
CA ILE A 34 18.51 -0.18 -9.98
C ILE A 34 19.97 -0.56 -10.27
N ALA A 35 20.87 0.42 -10.25
CA ALA A 35 22.28 0.21 -10.49
C ALA A 35 22.88 -0.75 -9.46
N GLY A 36 23.56 -1.80 -9.92
CA GLY A 36 24.13 -2.85 -9.07
C GLY A 36 23.16 -3.99 -8.73
N TYR A 37 21.95 -4.01 -9.31
CA TYR A 37 21.00 -5.11 -9.18
C TYR A 37 20.50 -5.58 -10.55
N SER A 38 20.43 -6.89 -10.75
CA SER A 38 20.01 -7.50 -12.02
C SER A 38 18.99 -8.64 -11.84
N GLY A 39 18.45 -8.80 -10.64
CA GLY A 39 17.40 -9.78 -10.33
C GLY A 39 16.01 -9.20 -10.56
N ASP A 40 15.00 -9.98 -10.18
CA ASP A 40 13.61 -9.54 -10.20
C ASP A 40 13.34 -8.56 -9.05
N ALA A 41 12.78 -7.40 -9.37
CA ALA A 41 12.32 -6.44 -8.37
C ALA A 41 10.79 -6.40 -8.40
N ALA A 42 10.17 -6.89 -7.33
CA ALA A 42 8.72 -6.94 -7.20
C ALA A 42 8.23 -6.14 -5.99
N GLU A 43 6.93 -5.78 -6.04
CA GLU A 43 6.19 -5.08 -4.99
C GLU A 43 6.97 -3.90 -4.40
N PRO A 44 7.30 -2.90 -5.24
CA PRO A 44 8.12 -1.78 -4.82
C PRO A 44 7.37 -0.87 -3.85
N PHE A 45 8.10 -0.37 -2.84
CA PHE A 45 7.64 0.67 -1.94
C PHE A 45 8.67 1.79 -1.87
N LEU A 46 8.24 3.02 -2.17
CA LEU A 46 9.05 4.21 -1.96
C LEU A 46 8.79 4.74 -0.55
N SER A 47 9.85 4.82 0.26
CA SER A 47 9.82 5.48 1.56
C SER A 47 9.22 6.87 1.51
N ARG A 48 8.64 7.31 2.63
CA ARG A 48 7.88 8.58 2.70
C ARG A 48 8.74 9.82 2.45
N ASP A 49 10.04 9.76 2.73
CA ASP A 49 10.99 10.82 2.41
C ASP A 49 11.51 10.74 0.95
N GLY A 50 11.07 9.73 0.20
CA GLY A 50 11.46 9.47 -1.17
C GLY A 50 12.89 8.94 -1.31
N ARG A 51 13.62 8.68 -0.23
CA ARG A 51 15.06 8.37 -0.30
C ARG A 51 15.35 6.92 -0.66
N TRP A 52 14.50 6.01 -0.18
CA TRP A 52 14.67 4.57 -0.29
C TRP A 52 13.56 3.94 -1.13
N LEU A 53 13.97 3.14 -2.11
CA LEU A 53 13.13 2.13 -2.76
C LEU A 53 13.36 0.79 -2.08
N PHE A 54 12.32 0.23 -1.50
CA PHE A 54 12.28 -1.13 -1.01
C PHE A 54 11.55 -2.01 -2.01
N PHE A 55 12.00 -3.24 -2.16
CA PHE A 55 11.42 -4.22 -3.09
C PHE A 55 11.81 -5.61 -2.62
N ASN A 56 11.07 -6.63 -3.04
CA ASN A 56 11.50 -8.01 -2.85
C ASN A 56 12.04 -8.63 -4.13
N SER A 57 12.74 -9.75 -3.97
CA SER A 57 13.40 -10.51 -5.02
C SER A 57 12.47 -11.33 -5.94
N GLY A 58 11.15 -11.12 -5.85
CA GLY A 58 10.15 -11.89 -6.56
C GLY A 58 9.91 -13.29 -5.99
N TYR A 59 9.13 -14.08 -6.74
CA TYR A 59 8.58 -15.37 -6.31
C TYR A 59 9.05 -16.54 -7.18
N ALA A 60 10.26 -16.43 -7.74
CA ALA A 60 10.80 -17.48 -8.59
C ALA A 60 10.91 -18.82 -7.81
N ALA A 61 10.59 -19.92 -8.48
CA ALA A 61 10.61 -21.23 -7.83
C ALA A 61 12.03 -21.61 -7.37
N GLY A 62 12.18 -22.00 -6.11
CA GLY A 62 13.45 -22.44 -5.54
C GLY A 62 14.36 -21.31 -5.03
N THR A 63 13.90 -20.05 -5.04
CA THR A 63 14.59 -18.92 -4.41
C THR A 63 13.85 -18.45 -3.18
N ASN A 64 14.56 -17.94 -2.17
CA ASN A 64 13.93 -17.21 -1.09
C ASN A 64 13.45 -15.85 -1.60
N THR A 65 12.31 -15.37 -1.12
CA THR A 65 11.85 -14.01 -1.36
C THR A 65 12.43 -13.12 -0.26
N ASP A 66 13.38 -12.27 -0.62
CA ASP A 66 14.11 -11.39 0.31
C ASP A 66 13.78 -9.92 0.06
N LEU A 67 13.73 -9.11 1.13
CA LEU A 67 13.65 -7.66 1.04
C LEU A 67 15.02 -7.01 0.79
N PHE A 68 15.01 -6.06 -0.14
CA PHE A 68 16.16 -5.27 -0.56
C PHE A 68 15.89 -3.77 -0.43
N ALA A 69 16.98 -3.01 -0.36
CA ALA A 69 16.95 -1.55 -0.40
C ALA A 69 17.80 -1.00 -1.54
N ALA A 70 17.31 0.05 -2.19
CA ALA A 70 18.07 0.89 -3.10
C ALA A 70 17.89 2.37 -2.76
N GLU A 71 18.97 3.14 -2.84
CA GLU A 71 18.96 4.57 -2.55
C GLU A 71 18.67 5.37 -3.82
N ARG A 72 17.79 6.36 -3.72
CA ARG A 72 17.38 7.20 -4.83
C ARG A 72 18.51 8.10 -5.31
N VAL A 73 18.70 8.14 -6.63
CA VAL A 73 19.50 9.15 -7.33
C VAL A 73 18.59 10.19 -7.95
N ASP A 74 17.53 9.74 -8.65
CA ASP A 74 16.48 10.58 -9.23
C ASP A 74 15.16 9.80 -9.37
N ASP A 75 14.21 10.31 -10.16
CA ASP A 75 12.87 9.73 -10.34
C ASP A 75 12.88 8.29 -10.89
N LEU A 76 13.88 7.92 -11.70
CA LEU A 76 13.96 6.62 -12.36
C LEU A 76 15.22 5.83 -12.02
N HIS A 77 16.21 6.43 -11.36
CA HIS A 77 17.48 5.78 -11.05
C HIS A 77 17.71 5.63 -9.54
N PHE A 78 18.07 4.41 -9.15
CA PHE A 78 18.41 4.03 -7.78
C PHE A 78 19.72 3.25 -7.75
N VAL A 79 20.41 3.24 -6.62
CA VAL A 79 21.63 2.44 -6.39
C VAL A 79 21.35 1.37 -5.36
N PHE A 80 21.57 0.11 -5.72
CA PHE A 80 21.40 -1.03 -4.82
C PHE A 80 22.29 -0.91 -3.58
N ARG A 81 21.68 -1.06 -2.39
CA ARG A 81 22.40 -1.07 -1.10
C ARG A 81 22.45 -2.44 -0.43
N GLY A 82 21.78 -3.44 -1.00
CA GLY A 82 21.81 -4.80 -0.48
C GLY A 82 20.52 -5.23 0.22
N PRO A 83 20.53 -6.44 0.85
CA PRO A 83 19.43 -6.93 1.68
C PRO A 83 19.19 -6.04 2.89
N VAL A 84 17.92 -5.91 3.28
CA VAL A 84 17.55 -5.21 4.51
C VAL A 84 17.84 -6.13 5.70
N ALA A 85 18.99 -5.94 6.33
CA ALA A 85 19.41 -6.79 7.45
C ALA A 85 18.41 -6.75 8.61
N GLY A 86 18.07 -7.91 9.16
CA GLY A 86 17.03 -8.08 10.20
C GLY A 86 15.62 -8.28 9.65
N ALA A 87 15.33 -7.76 8.44
CA ALA A 87 14.06 -7.99 7.77
C ALA A 87 14.00 -9.34 7.06
N ASN A 88 15.12 -9.95 6.68
CA ASN A 88 15.13 -11.24 5.97
C ASN A 88 15.32 -12.43 6.92
N SER A 89 14.82 -13.59 6.49
CA SER A 89 14.74 -14.87 7.20
C SER A 89 14.94 -16.02 6.22
N SER A 90 14.72 -17.26 6.68
CA SER A 90 14.69 -18.44 5.79
C SER A 90 13.34 -18.67 5.12
N ASP A 91 12.35 -17.83 5.45
CA ASP A 91 11.02 -17.82 4.87
C ASP A 91 10.86 -16.59 3.96
N LEU A 92 9.68 -16.46 3.35
CA LEU A 92 9.31 -15.29 2.55
C LEU A 92 9.35 -14.00 3.37
N ASP A 93 9.99 -12.97 2.83
CA ASP A 93 10.03 -11.63 3.39
C ASP A 93 9.73 -10.61 2.29
N ALA A 94 8.59 -9.94 2.40
CA ALA A 94 8.04 -9.16 1.31
C ALA A 94 7.28 -7.93 1.81
N VAL A 95 6.75 -7.18 0.84
CA VAL A 95 5.83 -6.05 1.00
C VAL A 95 6.26 -5.07 2.10
N ALA A 96 7.19 -4.19 1.75
CA ALA A 96 7.65 -3.15 2.66
C ALA A 96 6.65 -1.99 2.76
N SER A 97 6.59 -1.35 3.92
CA SER A 97 5.90 -0.08 4.11
C SER A 97 6.55 0.73 5.23
N THR A 98 6.58 2.06 5.13
CA THR A 98 7.13 2.93 6.17
C THR A 98 6.22 4.11 6.50
N ASP A 99 6.24 4.53 7.77
CA ASP A 99 5.70 5.82 8.19
C ASP A 99 6.77 6.93 8.08
N VAL A 100 6.39 8.19 8.32
CA VAL A 100 7.30 9.35 8.28
C VAL A 100 8.30 9.40 9.44
N ARG A 101 8.13 8.54 10.45
CA ARG A 101 9.03 8.44 11.62
C ARG A 101 10.08 7.35 11.45
N GLY A 102 10.04 6.59 10.36
CA GLY A 102 10.95 5.48 10.09
C GLY A 102 10.55 4.17 10.78
N GLU A 103 9.30 4.03 11.23
CA GLU A 103 8.76 2.70 11.58
C GLU A 103 8.53 1.94 10.27
N PHE A 104 9.22 0.81 10.12
CA PHE A 104 9.18 -0.06 8.96
C PHE A 104 8.27 -1.24 9.26
N PHE A 105 7.39 -1.56 8.32
CA PHE A 105 6.47 -2.70 8.36
C PHE A 105 6.76 -3.61 7.19
N PHE A 106 6.62 -4.92 7.41
CA PHE A 106 6.77 -5.91 6.36
C PHE A 106 6.01 -7.19 6.63
N ILE A 107 5.88 -8.02 5.60
CA ILE A 107 5.19 -9.30 5.64
C ILE A 107 6.21 -10.43 5.70
N SER A 108 6.05 -11.32 6.68
CA SER A 108 6.86 -12.52 6.86
C SER A 108 6.10 -13.61 7.61
N PRO A 109 5.98 -14.85 7.09
CA PRO A 109 5.35 -15.96 7.78
C PRO A 109 6.29 -16.68 8.77
N ARG A 110 7.51 -16.16 9.03
CA ARG A 110 8.59 -16.80 9.81
C ARG A 110 8.24 -17.35 11.20
N SER A 111 7.09 -16.97 11.75
CA SER A 111 6.59 -17.46 13.04
C SER A 111 5.08 -17.73 13.04
N TYR A 112 4.47 -17.86 11.85
CA TYR A 112 3.02 -17.94 11.72
C TYR A 112 2.44 -19.15 12.44
N ASP A 113 3.17 -20.27 12.45
CA ASP A 113 2.86 -21.50 13.18
C ASP A 113 2.61 -21.29 14.69
N LYS A 114 3.34 -20.35 15.30
CA LYS A 114 3.28 -20.05 16.74
C LYS A 114 2.43 -18.83 17.08
N THR A 115 2.41 -17.85 16.18
CA THR A 115 1.89 -16.51 16.47
C THR A 115 0.63 -16.15 15.70
N GLN A 116 0.31 -16.93 14.66
CA GLN A 116 -0.73 -16.63 13.68
C GLN A 116 -0.58 -15.23 13.06
N SER A 117 0.63 -14.67 13.08
CA SER A 117 0.90 -13.31 12.58
C SER A 117 1.92 -13.38 11.46
N THR A 118 1.71 -12.51 10.47
CA THR A 118 2.62 -12.31 9.35
C THR A 118 3.11 -10.87 9.25
N VAL A 119 2.52 -9.94 10.00
CA VAL A 119 2.93 -8.53 9.99
C VAL A 119 4.02 -8.31 11.03
N TYR A 120 5.17 -7.87 10.55
CA TYR A 120 6.31 -7.49 11.35
C TYR A 120 6.55 -6.00 11.26
N ARG A 121 7.25 -5.47 12.26
CA ARG A 121 7.80 -4.14 12.24
C ARG A 121 9.25 -4.11 12.69
N GLY A 122 9.93 -3.00 12.42
CA GLY A 122 11.23 -2.64 12.98
C GLY A 122 11.51 -1.16 12.82
N THR A 123 12.60 -0.69 13.41
CA THR A 123 13.09 0.68 13.23
C THR A 123 14.09 0.71 12.09
N LEU A 124 13.78 1.43 11.02
CA LEU A 124 14.67 1.57 9.87
C LEU A 124 15.92 2.37 10.26
N SER A 125 17.10 1.84 9.92
CA SER A 125 18.34 2.58 10.10
C SER A 125 18.44 3.77 9.13
N PRO A 126 19.18 4.84 9.47
CA PRO A 126 19.37 5.97 8.56
C PRO A 126 20.02 5.61 7.21
N THR A 127 20.67 4.44 7.12
CA THR A 127 21.27 3.91 5.89
C THR A 127 20.29 3.07 5.06
N GLY A 128 19.04 2.91 5.50
CA GLY A 128 18.00 2.15 4.81
C GLY A 128 18.23 0.65 4.70
N ALA A 129 19.39 0.15 5.14
CA ALA A 129 19.85 -1.21 4.86
C ALA A 129 19.74 -2.16 6.07
N SER A 130 19.12 -1.73 7.17
CA SER A 130 18.90 -2.59 8.33
C SER A 130 17.72 -2.15 9.18
N LEU A 131 17.13 -3.11 9.88
CA LEU A 131 16.10 -2.88 10.90
C LEU A 131 16.64 -3.21 12.28
N ALA A 132 16.30 -2.38 13.27
CA ALA A 132 16.42 -2.70 14.69
C ALA A 132 15.05 -3.08 15.27
N ASP A 133 15.06 -3.72 16.45
CA ASP A 133 13.85 -4.02 17.24
C ASP A 133 12.76 -4.77 16.45
N VAL A 134 13.17 -5.70 15.59
CA VAL A 134 12.27 -6.46 14.74
C VAL A 134 11.34 -7.32 15.60
N ALA A 135 10.03 -7.11 15.44
CA ALA A 135 9.01 -7.80 16.21
C ALA A 135 7.70 -7.95 15.44
N VAL A 136 6.90 -8.97 15.80
CA VAL A 136 5.51 -9.10 15.35
C VAL A 136 4.71 -7.87 15.78
N VAL A 137 3.83 -7.38 14.90
CA VAL A 137 2.88 -6.31 15.22
C VAL A 137 1.72 -6.87 16.04
N PRO A 138 1.54 -6.45 17.32
CA PRO A 138 0.43 -6.93 18.12
C PRO A 138 -0.93 -6.48 17.56
N GLY A 139 -1.92 -7.38 17.63
CA GLY A 139 -3.32 -7.10 17.29
C GLY A 139 -3.67 -7.31 15.80
N LEU A 140 -2.72 -7.80 15.00
CA LEU A 140 -2.92 -8.19 13.60
C LEU A 140 -2.75 -9.72 13.38
N GLN A 141 -2.94 -10.54 14.41
CA GLN A 141 -3.03 -12.00 14.27
C GLN A 141 -4.17 -12.36 13.31
N ALA A 142 -4.01 -13.39 12.49
CA ALA A 142 -5.02 -13.90 11.57
C ALA A 142 -6.41 -14.00 12.20
N SER A 143 -7.44 -13.58 11.47
CA SER A 143 -8.82 -13.61 11.95
C SER A 143 -9.44 -15.00 11.99
N GLY A 144 -8.74 -16.02 11.49
CA GLY A 144 -9.23 -17.39 11.49
C GLY A 144 -8.25 -18.40 10.86
N PRO A 145 -8.65 -19.68 10.80
CA PRO A 145 -7.80 -20.75 10.29
C PRO A 145 -7.33 -20.49 8.86
N ALA A 146 -6.02 -20.68 8.65
CA ALA A 146 -5.35 -20.53 7.36
C ALA A 146 -5.53 -19.15 6.68
N LYS A 147 -5.83 -18.11 7.46
CA LYS A 147 -5.82 -16.73 6.99
C LYS A 147 -4.46 -16.08 7.24
N VAL A 148 -4.02 -15.21 6.34
CA VAL A 148 -2.81 -14.40 6.56
C VAL A 148 -3.04 -12.98 6.11
N VAL A 149 -2.38 -12.05 6.79
CA VAL A 149 -2.16 -10.71 6.24
C VAL A 149 -0.99 -10.82 5.27
N PHE A 150 -1.20 -10.60 3.98
CA PHE A 150 -0.16 -10.82 2.98
C PHE A 150 0.26 -9.54 2.25
N ASP A 151 -0.51 -8.46 2.38
CA ASP A 151 -0.10 -7.11 1.98
C ASP A 151 -0.49 -6.11 3.07
N ALA A 152 0.32 -5.07 3.27
CA ALA A 152 -0.01 -3.97 4.17
C ALA A 152 0.66 -2.65 3.76
N GLU A 153 -0.07 -1.54 3.91
CA GLU A 153 0.50 -0.19 3.88
C GLU A 153 0.13 0.57 5.17
N VAL A 154 1.15 1.08 5.87
CA VAL A 154 0.95 2.00 6.99
C VAL A 154 0.74 3.43 6.49
N SER A 155 -0.17 4.18 7.09
CA SER A 155 -0.38 5.60 6.78
C SER A 155 0.90 6.44 6.99
N PRO A 156 1.06 7.58 6.30
CA PRO A 156 2.22 8.46 6.47
C PRO A 156 2.52 8.78 7.94
N ASP A 157 1.53 9.09 8.75
CA ASP A 157 1.71 9.43 10.18
C ASP A 157 1.76 8.21 11.12
N GLY A 158 1.63 7.00 10.59
CA GLY A 158 1.71 5.75 11.33
C GLY A 158 0.49 5.41 12.19
N ASN A 159 -0.63 6.14 12.09
CA ASN A 159 -1.79 5.91 12.95
C ASN A 159 -2.81 4.90 12.38
N TRP A 160 -2.72 4.53 11.10
CA TRP A 160 -3.59 3.52 10.48
C TRP A 160 -2.76 2.58 9.61
N LEU A 161 -3.26 1.36 9.44
CA LEU A 161 -2.68 0.37 8.55
C LEU A 161 -3.81 -0.23 7.71
N LEU A 162 -3.68 -0.12 6.39
CA LEU A 162 -4.53 -0.80 5.41
C LEU A 162 -3.86 -2.13 5.09
N PHE A 163 -4.61 -3.22 5.07
CA PHE A 163 -4.04 -4.54 4.81
C PHE A 163 -4.98 -5.45 4.05
N ALA A 164 -4.41 -6.36 3.27
CA ALA A 164 -5.13 -7.46 2.67
C ALA A 164 -5.01 -8.70 3.55
N GLU A 165 -6.14 -9.29 3.93
CA GLU A 165 -6.16 -10.59 4.60
C GLU A 165 -6.86 -11.62 3.71
N GLY A 166 -6.19 -12.74 3.48
CA GLY A 166 -6.68 -13.78 2.58
C GLY A 166 -6.62 -15.17 3.18
N GLN A 167 -7.49 -16.06 2.70
CA GLN A 167 -7.58 -17.44 3.18
C GLN A 167 -6.91 -18.40 2.20
N TYR A 168 -5.99 -19.24 2.68
CA TYR A 168 -5.24 -20.20 1.89
C TYR A 168 -5.62 -21.61 2.31
N VAL A 169 -6.39 -22.33 1.48
CA VAL A 169 -6.90 -23.66 1.84
C VAL A 169 -6.48 -24.69 0.78
N PRO A 170 -5.59 -25.65 1.10
CA PRO A 170 -4.79 -25.75 2.34
C PRO A 170 -3.79 -24.58 2.48
N TYR A 171 -3.26 -24.35 3.68
CA TYR A 171 -2.31 -23.26 3.93
C TYR A 171 -1.06 -23.43 3.06
N ASN A 172 -0.85 -22.47 2.16
CA ASN A 172 0.35 -22.31 1.34
C ASN A 172 0.52 -20.81 1.04
N PRO A 173 1.44 -20.08 1.69
CA PRO A 173 1.56 -18.62 1.54
C PRO A 173 2.01 -18.18 0.15
N LEU A 174 2.46 -19.11 -0.72
CA LEU A 174 2.85 -18.84 -2.11
C LEU A 174 1.73 -19.15 -3.12
N ALA A 175 0.57 -19.64 -2.68
CA ALA A 175 -0.56 -19.92 -3.55
C ALA A 175 -1.40 -18.66 -3.82
N ILE A 176 -2.37 -18.75 -4.72
CA ILE A 176 -3.44 -17.74 -4.82
C ILE A 176 -4.43 -18.01 -3.67
N PRO A 177 -4.80 -17.02 -2.86
CA PRO A 177 -5.77 -17.23 -1.78
C PRO A 177 -7.18 -17.45 -2.34
N ALA A 178 -8.00 -18.18 -1.60
CA ALA A 178 -9.41 -18.40 -1.91
C ALA A 178 -10.28 -17.15 -1.68
N THR A 179 -9.84 -16.25 -0.79
CA THR A 179 -10.46 -14.94 -0.53
C THR A 179 -9.36 -13.92 -0.29
N ALA A 180 -9.60 -12.64 -0.58
CA ALA A 180 -8.73 -11.55 -0.13
C ALA A 180 -9.55 -10.26 -0.05
N ASP A 181 -9.60 -9.68 1.14
CA ASP A 181 -10.34 -8.44 1.39
C ASP A 181 -9.41 -7.40 2.01
N LEU A 182 -9.61 -6.13 1.62
CA LEU A 182 -8.96 -5.01 2.27
C LEU A 182 -9.64 -4.70 3.61
N GLN A 183 -8.80 -4.44 4.60
CA GLN A 183 -9.21 -4.13 5.97
C GLN A 183 -8.40 -2.95 6.52
N LEU A 184 -8.91 -2.37 7.62
CA LEU A 184 -8.32 -1.23 8.29
C LEU A 184 -7.99 -1.63 9.73
N ALA A 185 -6.83 -1.21 10.21
CA ALA A 185 -6.51 -1.19 11.62
C ALA A 185 -6.05 0.21 12.05
N ARG A 186 -6.33 0.56 13.30
CA ARG A 186 -5.87 1.80 13.92
C ARG A 186 -4.77 1.49 14.91
N ARG A 187 -3.78 2.38 15.01
CA ARG A 187 -2.74 2.30 16.01
C ARG A 187 -3.38 2.33 17.40
N GLY A 188 -2.98 1.39 18.25
CA GLY A 188 -3.52 1.22 19.60
C GLY A 188 -2.51 0.54 20.51
N GLY A 189 -2.16 1.19 21.63
CA GLY A 189 -1.13 0.71 22.55
C GLY A 189 0.20 0.47 21.83
N ALA A 190 0.75 -0.74 21.97
CA ALA A 190 2.02 -1.13 21.36
C ALA A 190 1.90 -1.60 19.90
N GLY A 191 0.70 -1.72 19.34
CA GLY A 191 0.47 -2.28 18.00
C GLY A 191 -0.72 -1.63 17.31
N PHE A 192 -1.56 -2.46 16.69
CA PHE A 192 -2.75 -2.03 15.97
C PHE A 192 -3.98 -2.80 16.45
N VAL A 193 -5.14 -2.21 16.26
CA VAL A 193 -6.44 -2.82 16.55
C VAL A 193 -7.25 -2.76 15.27
N ARG A 194 -7.75 -3.92 14.79
CA ARG A 194 -8.66 -3.97 13.65
C ARG A 194 -9.85 -3.05 13.89
N ASP A 195 -10.13 -2.21 12.91
CA ASP A 195 -11.21 -1.23 12.98
C ASP A 195 -12.50 -1.82 12.39
N PRO A 196 -13.55 -2.04 13.20
CA PRO A 196 -14.80 -2.60 12.70
C PRO A 196 -15.47 -1.71 11.64
N SER A 197 -15.21 -0.40 11.65
CA SER A 197 -15.70 0.52 10.62
C SER A 197 -15.05 0.32 9.25
N GLY A 198 -13.95 -0.46 9.17
CA GLY A 198 -13.30 -0.84 7.92
C GLY A 198 -14.25 -1.56 6.96
N SER A 199 -15.17 -2.38 7.47
CA SER A 199 -16.19 -3.05 6.65
C SER A 199 -17.04 -2.08 5.84
N ALA A 200 -17.47 -0.97 6.46
CA ALA A 200 -18.24 0.08 5.80
C ALA A 200 -17.34 0.94 4.89
N LEU A 201 -16.10 1.20 5.29
CA LEU A 201 -15.13 1.95 4.50
C LEU A 201 -14.83 1.27 3.16
N PHE A 202 -14.66 -0.05 3.18
CA PHE A 202 -14.35 -0.85 1.99
C PHE A 202 -15.57 -1.48 1.33
N ALA A 203 -16.80 -1.12 1.70
CA ALA A 203 -18.01 -1.76 1.15
C ALA A 203 -18.14 -1.61 -0.38
N ASN A 204 -17.56 -0.56 -0.97
CA ASN A 204 -17.51 -0.34 -2.42
C ASN A 204 -16.19 -0.79 -3.07
N VAL A 205 -15.24 -1.28 -2.26
CA VAL A 205 -13.90 -1.70 -2.68
C VAL A 205 -13.79 -3.23 -2.62
N ASN A 206 -14.20 -3.86 -1.53
CA ASN A 206 -14.21 -5.31 -1.42
C ASN A 206 -15.35 -5.91 -2.25
N SER A 207 -15.09 -7.06 -2.85
CA SER A 207 -16.04 -7.75 -3.73
C SER A 207 -15.85 -9.27 -3.64
N PRO A 208 -16.59 -10.08 -4.43
CA PRO A 208 -16.29 -11.51 -4.55
C PRO A 208 -14.95 -11.83 -5.23
N ALA A 209 -14.26 -10.84 -5.80
CA ALA A 209 -12.91 -10.98 -6.32
C ALA A 209 -11.87 -10.95 -5.18
N LEU A 210 -10.59 -11.00 -5.53
CA LEU A 210 -9.50 -10.87 -4.56
C LEU A 210 -8.97 -9.44 -4.60
N GLU A 211 -9.11 -8.68 -3.51
CA GLU A 211 -8.55 -7.33 -3.38
C GLU A 211 -7.31 -7.31 -2.49
N TYR A 212 -6.20 -6.76 -3.01
CA TYR A 212 -4.91 -6.79 -2.33
C TYR A 212 -3.94 -5.69 -2.82
N ALA A 213 -2.70 -5.69 -2.30
CA ALA A 213 -1.68 -4.66 -2.55
C ALA A 213 -2.22 -3.22 -2.47
N PRO A 214 -2.82 -2.82 -1.33
CA PRO A 214 -3.32 -1.46 -1.18
C PRO A 214 -2.16 -0.47 -1.14
N ALA A 215 -2.30 0.65 -1.87
CA ALA A 215 -1.41 1.78 -1.75
C ALA A 215 -2.16 3.10 -1.65
N LEU A 216 -1.78 3.95 -0.68
CA LEU A 216 -2.49 5.18 -0.38
C LEU A 216 -1.68 6.39 -0.84
N SER A 217 -2.34 7.27 -1.60
CA SER A 217 -1.80 8.59 -1.92
C SER A 217 -1.43 9.38 -0.66
N PRO A 218 -0.43 10.29 -0.72
CA PRO A 218 0.01 11.06 0.44
C PRO A 218 -1.09 11.88 1.13
N ASP A 219 -2.11 12.33 0.39
CA ASP A 219 -3.26 13.06 0.94
C ASP A 219 -4.35 12.16 1.55
N GLY A 220 -4.22 10.83 1.40
CA GLY A 220 -5.17 9.86 1.90
C GLY A 220 -6.53 9.87 1.19
N LEU A 221 -6.62 10.46 -0.01
CA LEU A 221 -7.88 10.60 -0.75
C LEU A 221 -8.01 9.60 -1.89
N THR A 222 -6.90 9.08 -2.40
CA THR A 222 -6.85 8.05 -3.44
C THR A 222 -6.21 6.78 -2.90
N LEU A 223 -6.92 5.67 -3.05
CA LEU A 223 -6.45 4.31 -2.82
C LEU A 223 -6.26 3.64 -4.19
N SER A 224 -5.06 3.17 -4.48
CA SER A 224 -4.82 2.16 -5.53
C SER A 224 -4.78 0.78 -4.91
N PHE A 225 -5.28 -0.23 -5.60
CA PHE A 225 -5.23 -1.62 -5.15
C PHE A 225 -5.29 -2.57 -6.34
N THR A 226 -4.82 -3.80 -6.16
CA THR A 226 -4.98 -4.85 -7.16
C THR A 226 -6.29 -5.58 -6.92
N ARG A 227 -7.03 -5.88 -7.99
CA ARG A 227 -8.15 -6.81 -7.98
C ARG A 227 -7.90 -7.94 -8.96
N LEU A 228 -7.97 -9.18 -8.48
CA LEU A 228 -7.91 -10.38 -9.29
C LEU A 228 -9.30 -11.04 -9.34
N SER A 229 -9.93 -10.98 -10.52
CA SER A 229 -11.26 -11.57 -10.74
C SER A 229 -11.15 -13.08 -10.99
N ALA A 230 -12.10 -13.85 -10.45
CA ALA A 230 -12.16 -15.29 -10.69
C ALA A 230 -12.51 -15.61 -12.15
N GLY A 231 -11.88 -16.64 -12.72
CA GLY A 231 -12.19 -17.14 -14.05
C GLY A 231 -10.99 -17.75 -14.78
N PRO A 232 -11.19 -18.38 -15.95
CA PRO A 232 -10.13 -19.02 -16.73
C PRO A 232 -9.09 -18.05 -17.31
N ALA A 233 -9.33 -16.75 -17.22
CA ALA A 233 -8.41 -15.67 -17.57
C ALA A 233 -8.26 -14.70 -16.39
N ALA A 234 -7.96 -15.23 -15.20
CA ALA A 234 -7.69 -14.43 -14.02
C ALA A 234 -6.51 -13.48 -14.32
N ASP A 235 -6.83 -12.19 -14.49
CA ASP A 235 -5.89 -11.13 -14.85
C ASP A 235 -5.92 -10.07 -13.73
N PRO A 236 -4.83 -9.89 -12.98
CA PRO A 236 -4.78 -8.87 -11.93
C PRO A 236 -4.77 -7.48 -12.57
N GLN A 237 -5.67 -6.62 -12.12
CA GLN A 237 -5.77 -5.24 -12.60
C GLN A 237 -5.64 -4.26 -11.43
N ILE A 238 -5.01 -3.11 -11.70
CA ILE A 238 -4.91 -2.02 -10.74
C ILE A 238 -6.17 -1.16 -10.83
N PHE A 239 -6.87 -1.02 -9.70
CA PHE A 239 -8.04 -0.18 -9.52
C PHE A 239 -7.69 1.06 -8.70
N LEU A 240 -8.41 2.15 -8.95
CA LEU A 240 -8.39 3.37 -8.13
C LEU A 240 -9.75 3.58 -7.48
N ALA A 241 -9.75 3.82 -6.18
CA ALA A 241 -10.87 4.32 -5.43
C ALA A 241 -10.53 5.71 -4.89
N THR A 242 -11.45 6.67 -5.04
CA THR A 242 -11.28 8.03 -4.53
C THR A 242 -12.39 8.36 -3.56
N ARG A 243 -12.08 9.20 -2.58
CA ARG A 243 -13.08 9.82 -1.71
C ARG A 243 -12.96 11.35 -1.80
N PRO A 244 -14.09 12.09 -1.77
CA PRO A 244 -14.04 13.53 -1.72
C PRO A 244 -13.37 14.00 -0.43
N ASN A 245 -12.59 15.07 -0.52
CA ASN A 245 -12.04 15.76 0.66
C ASN A 245 -13.18 16.46 1.41
N LEU A 246 -13.85 15.73 2.29
CA LEU A 246 -14.76 16.33 3.26
C LEU A 246 -13.91 16.74 4.46
N ARG A 247 -13.34 17.94 4.42
CA ARG A 247 -12.83 18.58 5.64
C ARG A 247 -14.01 18.69 6.61
N SER A 248 -13.99 17.92 7.69
CA SER A 248 -14.79 18.18 8.88
C SER A 248 -14.00 19.07 9.83
#